data_AF-A0A0F9HJA5-F1
#
_entry.id   AF-A0A0F9HJA5-F1
#
_cell.length_a   1.000
_cell.length_b   1.000
_cell.length_c   1.000
_cell.angle_alpha   90.00
_cell.angle_beta   90.00
_cell.angle_gamma   90.00
#
_symmetry.space_group_name_H-M   'P 1'
#
loop_
_entity.id
_entity.type
_entity.pdbx_description
1 polymer ?
#
loop_
_entity_poly.entity_id
_entity_poly.type
_entity_poly.pdbx_seq_one_letter_code
_entity_poly.pdbx_strand_id
1 'polypeptide(L)'
;MSEKKEKKKQYKLFEKGKKCLQQEQYYKAIDFLDQSLSFDPEFREALEAKGFALGKLENLEECYQIYFKSNLIKLKDDSEFPSDINSIESWIKGAQKLIERGQNQRAWDFLTQASFLSPIVDKEGGFLAHHNNANIYYYSAIRKVYEGTDYVESKLLFNKAIKLDQNLKIPDDIEHKFEEFVANRNGKDVELIVPLDSSNLLTTVPSSDKILCSASAKAQSSYSRAGSDKTTFINWDTHLLLTLNGIALNVSGYVSNISTHFIPWVLIRWGKPRSGRSIWVRDIADDIWHSIILTIIPKKGVKKNIKYEFIDRFKPIMEQRIIEMEEKVEEKLRSLTTIPTYFKYIYDNVPKDLYKRVKKKIKKERKM
;
A
#
# COMPACT_ATOMS: atom_id res chain seq x y z
N MET A 1 -30.04 4.58 31.54
CA MET A 1 -29.34 3.47 32.23
C MET A 1 -29.51 2.11 31.52
N SER A 2 -30.57 1.93 30.72
CA SER A 2 -30.81 0.77 29.83
C SER A 2 -29.86 0.70 28.63
N GLU A 3 -29.72 1.79 27.87
CA GLU A 3 -28.93 1.81 26.62
C GLU A 3 -27.45 1.45 26.83
N LYS A 4 -26.83 1.93 27.92
CA LYS A 4 -25.45 1.58 28.27
C LYS A 4 -25.29 0.09 28.63
N LYS A 5 -26.32 -0.53 29.21
CA LYS A 5 -26.33 -1.98 29.49
C LYS A 5 -26.52 -2.79 28.22
N GLU A 6 -27.37 -2.33 27.30
CA GLU A 6 -27.60 -2.93 25.98
C GLU A 6 -26.34 -2.89 25.11
N LYS A 7 -25.69 -1.73 24.97
CA LYS A 7 -24.40 -1.59 24.29
C LYS A 7 -23.31 -2.50 24.87
N LYS A 8 -23.25 -2.61 26.20
CA LYS A 8 -22.30 -3.53 26.88
C LYS A 8 -22.63 -5.00 26.59
N LYS A 9 -23.92 -5.36 26.52
CA LYS A 9 -24.37 -6.73 26.20
C LYS A 9 -24.10 -7.07 24.73
N GLN A 10 -24.41 -6.16 23.81
CA GLN A 10 -24.08 -6.25 22.39
C GLN A 10 -22.57 -6.52 22.19
N TYR A 11 -21.73 -5.64 22.73
CA TYR A 11 -20.27 -5.79 22.59
C TYR A 11 -19.77 -7.12 23.17
N LYS A 12 -20.33 -7.58 24.29
CA LYS A 12 -19.99 -8.90 24.87
C LYS A 12 -20.38 -10.07 23.95
N LEU A 13 -21.49 -9.97 23.23
CA LEU A 13 -21.91 -10.98 22.25
C LEU A 13 -20.98 -11.00 21.05
N PHE A 14 -20.63 -9.82 20.53
CA PHE A 14 -19.63 -9.67 19.47
C PHE A 14 -18.28 -10.30 19.84
N GLU A 15 -17.75 -10.03 21.04
CA GLU A 15 -16.48 -10.64 21.49
C GLU A 15 -16.56 -12.17 21.60
N LYS A 16 -17.73 -12.72 21.99
CA LYS A 16 -17.94 -14.18 21.94
C LYS A 16 -17.91 -14.71 20.51
N GLY A 17 -18.59 -14.02 19.59
CA GLY A 17 -18.57 -14.36 18.16
C GLY A 17 -17.14 -14.40 17.60
N LYS A 18 -16.35 -13.35 17.86
CA LYS A 18 -14.92 -13.31 17.49
C LYS A 18 -14.11 -14.45 18.07
N LYS A 19 -14.32 -14.81 19.34
CA LYS A 19 -13.65 -15.95 19.96
C LYS A 19 -14.02 -17.27 19.27
N CYS A 20 -15.29 -17.45 18.89
CA CYS A 20 -15.70 -18.61 18.11
C CYS A 20 -15.04 -18.65 16.73
N LEU A 21 -14.88 -17.50 16.05
CA LEU A 21 -14.14 -17.42 14.78
C LEU A 21 -12.68 -17.84 14.92
N GLN A 22 -11.99 -17.40 15.97
CA GLN A 22 -10.61 -17.82 16.27
C GLN A 22 -10.49 -19.33 16.54
N GLN A 23 -11.59 -19.97 16.93
CA GLN A 23 -11.70 -21.41 17.14
C GLN A 23 -12.29 -22.14 15.93
N GLU A 24 -12.49 -21.45 14.80
CA GLU A 24 -13.11 -21.96 13.57
C GLU A 24 -14.53 -22.53 13.76
N GLN A 25 -15.23 -22.10 14.82
CA GLN A 25 -16.60 -22.50 15.12
C GLN A 25 -17.59 -21.54 14.42
N TYR A 26 -17.66 -21.61 13.09
CA TYR A 26 -18.34 -20.60 12.27
C TYR A 26 -19.85 -20.48 12.55
N TYR A 27 -20.60 -21.57 12.65
CA TYR A 27 -22.04 -21.52 12.97
C TYR A 27 -22.32 -20.85 14.32
N LYS A 28 -21.57 -21.22 15.38
CA LYS A 28 -21.70 -20.60 16.71
C LYS A 28 -21.28 -19.13 16.69
N ALA A 29 -20.29 -18.77 15.87
CA ALA A 29 -19.91 -17.39 15.69
C ALA A 29 -21.08 -16.58 15.11
N ILE A 30 -21.72 -17.09 14.05
CA ILE A 30 -22.91 -16.48 13.44
C ILE A 30 -24.02 -16.28 14.47
N ASP A 31 -24.35 -17.28 15.29
CA ASP A 31 -25.38 -17.16 16.33
C ASP A 31 -25.12 -16.00 17.31
N PHE A 32 -23.88 -15.85 17.77
CA PHE A 32 -23.51 -14.75 18.66
C PHE A 32 -23.50 -13.40 17.96
N LEU A 33 -23.09 -13.37 16.69
CA LEU A 33 -23.04 -12.16 15.89
C LEU A 33 -24.44 -11.67 15.53
N ASP A 34 -25.38 -12.56 15.20
CA ASP A 34 -26.79 -12.21 14.97
C ASP A 34 -27.45 -11.67 16.25
N GLN A 35 -27.18 -12.28 17.40
CA GLN A 35 -27.61 -11.73 18.69
C GLN A 35 -26.99 -10.36 19.00
N SER A 36 -25.77 -10.10 18.54
CA SER A 36 -25.15 -8.77 18.67
C SER A 36 -25.86 -7.77 17.74
N LEU A 37 -26.08 -8.15 16.48
CA LEU A 37 -26.72 -7.33 15.46
C LEU A 37 -28.20 -7.05 15.76
N SER A 38 -28.87 -7.85 16.58
CA SER A 38 -30.24 -7.55 17.03
C SER A 38 -30.34 -6.32 17.94
N PHE A 39 -29.23 -5.90 18.59
CA PHE A 39 -29.20 -4.67 19.38
C PHE A 39 -28.98 -3.43 18.52
N ASP A 40 -28.09 -3.55 17.53
CA ASP A 40 -27.86 -2.52 16.53
C ASP A 40 -27.47 -3.20 15.20
N PRO A 41 -28.39 -3.19 14.21
CA PRO A 41 -28.19 -3.84 12.92
C PRO A 41 -27.11 -3.18 12.05
N GLU A 42 -26.61 -1.99 12.41
CA GLU A 42 -25.57 -1.25 11.71
C GLU A 42 -24.19 -1.40 12.39
N PHE A 43 -24.06 -2.28 13.40
CA PHE A 43 -22.77 -2.54 14.04
C PHE A 43 -21.79 -3.24 13.08
N ARG A 44 -20.98 -2.41 12.41
CA ARG A 44 -20.13 -2.79 11.27
C ARG A 44 -19.18 -3.93 11.60
N GLU A 45 -18.51 -3.89 12.75
CA GLU A 45 -17.56 -4.92 13.16
C GLU A 45 -18.22 -6.30 13.30
N ALA A 46 -19.48 -6.35 13.76
CA ALA A 46 -20.24 -7.60 13.84
C ALA A 46 -20.70 -8.09 12.45
N LEU A 47 -21.10 -7.18 11.54
CA LEU A 47 -21.39 -7.52 10.15
C LEU A 47 -20.17 -8.10 9.43
N GLU A 48 -19.01 -7.46 9.54
CA GLU A 48 -17.76 -7.94 8.93
C GLU A 48 -17.36 -9.33 9.45
N ALA A 49 -17.48 -9.54 10.76
CA ALA A 49 -17.23 -10.85 11.38
C ALA A 49 -18.22 -11.90 10.89
N LYS A 50 -19.50 -11.55 10.68
CA LYS A 50 -20.53 -12.46 10.17
C LYS A 50 -20.26 -12.81 8.71
N GLY A 51 -19.94 -11.82 7.87
CA GLY A 51 -19.56 -12.03 6.47
C GLY A 51 -18.38 -12.99 6.35
N PHE A 52 -17.35 -12.83 7.20
CA PHE A 52 -16.21 -13.74 7.22
C PHE A 52 -16.62 -15.18 7.58
N ALA A 53 -17.46 -15.35 8.60
CA ALA A 53 -17.97 -16.66 9.00
C ALA A 53 -18.73 -17.35 7.87
N LEU A 54 -19.61 -16.61 7.18
CA LEU A 54 -20.40 -17.11 6.05
C LEU A 54 -19.53 -17.50 4.85
N GLY A 55 -18.50 -16.70 4.56
CA GLY A 55 -17.53 -17.03 3.50
C GLY A 55 -16.75 -18.31 3.79
N LYS A 56 -16.40 -18.56 5.07
CA LYS A 56 -15.78 -19.83 5.50
C LYS A 56 -16.71 -21.03 5.43
N LEU A 57 -18.02 -20.80 5.40
CA LEU A 57 -19.04 -21.82 5.21
C LEU A 57 -19.51 -21.91 3.75
N GLU A 58 -18.85 -21.21 2.82
CA GLU A 58 -19.18 -21.15 1.39
C GLU A 58 -20.61 -20.65 1.09
N ASN A 59 -21.26 -19.98 2.05
CA ASN A 59 -22.54 -19.30 1.85
C ASN A 59 -22.28 -17.90 1.28
N LEU A 60 -21.87 -17.86 0.01
CA LEU A 60 -21.40 -16.65 -0.65
C LEU A 60 -22.51 -15.62 -0.88
N GLU A 61 -23.74 -16.06 -1.15
CA GLU A 61 -24.88 -15.17 -1.36
C GLU A 61 -25.18 -14.32 -0.12
N GLU A 62 -25.32 -14.96 1.06
CA GLU A 62 -25.54 -14.22 2.31
C GLU A 62 -24.29 -13.43 2.72
N CYS A 63 -23.09 -14.00 2.50
CA CYS A 63 -21.81 -13.35 2.76
C CYS A 63 -21.73 -11.98 2.05
N TYR A 64 -22.03 -11.93 0.75
CA TYR A 64 -21.97 -10.69 -0.03
C TYR A 64 -23.09 -9.73 0.31
N GLN A 65 -24.29 -10.19 0.68
CA GLN A 65 -25.33 -9.30 1.21
C GLN A 65 -24.88 -8.61 2.51
N ILE A 66 -24.25 -9.37 3.41
CA ILE A 66 -23.72 -8.83 4.67
C ILE A 66 -22.58 -7.84 4.41
N TYR A 67 -21.65 -8.15 3.50
CA TYR A 67 -20.57 -7.23 3.15
C TYR A 67 -21.07 -5.99 2.42
N PHE A 68 -22.05 -6.11 1.54
CA PHE A 68 -22.71 -4.98 0.90
C PHE A 68 -23.30 -4.02 1.94
N LYS A 69 -24.04 -4.55 2.93
CA LYS A 69 -24.61 -3.75 4.02
C LYS A 69 -23.52 -3.06 4.86
N SER A 70 -22.49 -3.81 5.25
CA SER A 70 -21.37 -3.29 6.04
C SER A 70 -20.65 -2.14 5.33
N ASN A 71 -20.32 -2.34 4.05
CA ASN A 71 -19.63 -1.33 3.25
C ASN A 71 -20.53 -0.12 2.95
N LEU A 72 -21.84 -0.32 2.79
CA LEU A 72 -22.80 0.79 2.64
C LEU A 72 -22.81 1.69 3.88
N ILE A 73 -22.77 1.13 5.09
CA ILE A 73 -22.69 1.90 6.34
C ILE A 73 -21.41 2.72 6.40
N LYS A 74 -20.26 2.10 6.06
CA LYS A 74 -18.97 2.82 5.96
C LYS A 74 -19.05 4.00 4.99
N LEU A 75 -19.70 3.81 3.84
CA LEU A 75 -19.79 4.86 2.82
C LEU A 75 -20.76 5.98 3.21
N LYS A 76 -21.82 5.71 4.00
CA LYS A 76 -22.84 6.71 4.40
C LYS A 76 -22.28 7.92 5.13
N ASP A 77 -21.12 7.78 5.75
CA ASP A 77 -20.41 8.88 6.38
C ASP A 77 -19.82 9.89 5.35
N ASP A 78 -19.81 9.55 4.06
CA ASP A 78 -19.31 10.39 2.96
C ASP A 78 -20.43 11.08 2.13
N SER A 79 -20.10 12.20 1.49
CA SER A 79 -21.04 13.11 0.82
C SER A 79 -21.45 12.78 -0.62
N GLU A 80 -20.95 11.69 -1.22
CA GLU A 80 -21.23 11.33 -2.63
C GLU A 80 -21.59 9.84 -2.73
N PHE A 81 -22.80 9.57 -3.21
CA PHE A 81 -23.38 8.24 -3.44
C PHE A 81 -23.94 8.16 -4.86
N PRO A 82 -23.98 6.95 -5.45
CA PRO A 82 -24.74 6.74 -6.68
C PRO A 82 -26.24 6.97 -6.46
N SER A 83 -26.94 7.35 -7.53
CA SER A 83 -28.38 7.65 -7.50
C SER A 83 -29.25 6.42 -7.20
N ASP A 84 -28.79 5.23 -7.58
CA ASP A 84 -29.45 3.97 -7.28
C ASP A 84 -28.42 2.99 -6.70
N ILE A 85 -28.57 2.69 -5.41
CA ILE A 85 -27.67 1.79 -4.67
C ILE A 85 -27.88 0.32 -5.03
N ASN A 86 -28.97 -0.05 -5.69
CA ASN A 86 -29.25 -1.43 -6.10
C ASN A 86 -28.83 -1.71 -7.55
N SER A 87 -28.31 -0.70 -8.27
CA SER A 87 -27.86 -0.83 -9.65
C SER A 87 -26.34 -0.97 -9.73
N ILE A 88 -25.89 -2.09 -10.31
CA ILE A 88 -24.47 -2.35 -10.61
C ILE A 88 -23.89 -1.23 -11.49
N GLU A 89 -24.64 -0.78 -12.50
CA GLU A 89 -24.21 0.28 -13.42
C GLU A 89 -24.02 1.63 -12.71
N SER A 90 -24.93 1.97 -11.79
CA SER A 90 -24.83 3.22 -11.01
C SER A 90 -23.56 3.26 -10.17
N TRP A 91 -23.18 2.15 -9.53
CA TRP A 91 -21.93 2.03 -8.79
C TRP A 91 -20.70 2.17 -9.70
N ILE A 92 -20.70 1.49 -10.86
CA ILE A 92 -19.60 1.57 -11.84
C ILE A 92 -19.43 2.99 -12.36
N LYS A 93 -20.52 3.67 -12.72
CA LYS A 93 -20.49 5.06 -13.18
C LYS A 93 -19.97 6.03 -12.11
N GLY A 94 -20.33 5.78 -10.85
CA GLY A 94 -19.76 6.50 -9.72
C GLY A 94 -18.26 6.27 -9.59
N ALA A 95 -17.81 5.01 -9.71
CA ALA A 95 -16.40 4.67 -9.67
C ALA A 95 -15.59 5.36 -10.79
N GLN A 96 -16.10 5.38 -12.02
CA GLN A 96 -15.47 6.08 -13.14
C GLN A 96 -15.21 7.56 -12.81
N LYS A 97 -16.23 8.29 -12.35
CA LYS A 97 -16.09 9.71 -11.97
C LYS A 97 -15.07 9.92 -10.84
N LEU A 98 -15.01 8.98 -9.91
CA LEU A 98 -14.04 9.02 -8.81
C LEU A 98 -12.60 8.79 -9.33
N ILE A 99 -12.41 7.88 -10.29
CA ILE A 99 -11.11 7.66 -10.96
C ILE A 99 -10.66 8.93 -11.69
N GLU A 100 -11.55 9.56 -12.46
CA GLU A 100 -11.26 10.81 -13.17
C GLU A 100 -10.81 11.95 -12.22
N ARG A 101 -11.28 11.92 -10.97
CA ARG A 101 -10.88 12.86 -9.90
C ARG A 101 -9.68 12.38 -9.07
N GLY A 102 -9.07 11.24 -9.41
CA GLY A 102 -7.97 10.63 -8.67
C GLY A 102 -8.36 10.01 -7.32
N GLN A 103 -9.64 9.86 -7.01
CA GLN A 103 -10.14 9.25 -5.76
C GLN A 103 -10.14 7.71 -5.84
N ASN A 104 -8.97 7.13 -6.10
CA ASN A 104 -8.80 5.70 -6.41
C ASN A 104 -9.28 4.77 -5.29
N GLN A 105 -9.08 5.11 -4.02
CA GLN A 105 -9.58 4.28 -2.91
C GLN A 105 -11.10 4.23 -2.86
N ARG A 106 -11.75 5.36 -3.11
CA ARG A 106 -13.22 5.45 -3.09
C ARG A 106 -13.83 4.79 -4.32
N ALA A 107 -13.18 4.92 -5.47
CA ALA A 107 -13.55 4.18 -6.67
C ALA A 107 -13.51 2.66 -6.43
N TRP A 108 -12.51 2.18 -5.69
CA TRP A 108 -12.44 0.77 -5.28
C TRP A 108 -13.62 0.35 -4.39
N ASP A 109 -13.98 1.17 -3.39
CA ASP A 109 -15.15 0.89 -2.55
C ASP A 109 -16.44 0.79 -3.38
N PHE A 110 -16.59 1.62 -4.42
CA PHE A 110 -17.74 1.59 -5.34
C PHE A 110 -17.74 0.35 -6.24
N LEU A 111 -16.59 -0.02 -6.82
CA LEU A 111 -16.45 -1.24 -7.61
C LEU A 111 -16.71 -2.50 -6.76
N THR A 112 -16.33 -2.45 -5.48
CA THR A 112 -16.63 -3.52 -4.52
C THR A 112 -18.14 -3.66 -4.29
N GLN A 113 -18.88 -2.54 -4.14
CA GLN A 113 -20.35 -2.59 -4.07
C GLN A 113 -20.99 -3.16 -5.33
N ALA A 114 -20.51 -2.74 -6.51
CA ALA A 114 -20.96 -3.29 -7.79
C ALA A 114 -20.72 -4.81 -7.87
N SER A 115 -19.59 -5.28 -7.35
CA SER A 115 -19.24 -6.70 -7.27
C SER A 115 -20.21 -7.46 -6.38
N PHE A 116 -20.52 -6.99 -5.17
CA PHE A 116 -21.45 -7.69 -4.28
C PHE A 116 -22.87 -7.82 -4.82
N LEU A 117 -23.29 -6.89 -5.70
CA LEU A 117 -24.57 -6.96 -6.41
C LEU A 117 -24.51 -7.86 -7.65
N SER A 118 -23.32 -8.20 -8.12
CA SER A 118 -23.15 -8.99 -9.34
C SER A 118 -23.46 -10.48 -9.09
N PRO A 119 -24.05 -11.20 -10.07
CA PRO A 119 -24.33 -12.62 -9.92
C PRO A 119 -23.06 -13.45 -9.69
N ILE A 120 -23.17 -14.42 -8.79
CA ILE A 120 -22.12 -15.40 -8.50
C ILE A 120 -22.12 -16.46 -9.61
N VAL A 121 -21.05 -16.51 -10.37
CA VAL A 121 -20.82 -17.45 -11.48
C VAL A 121 -19.57 -18.32 -11.27
N ASP A 122 -18.65 -17.88 -10.41
CA ASP A 122 -17.45 -18.62 -10.02
C ASP A 122 -17.31 -18.61 -8.49
N LYS A 123 -17.42 -19.79 -7.86
CA LYS A 123 -17.31 -19.92 -6.40
C LYS A 123 -15.86 -20.09 -5.93
N GLU A 124 -14.95 -20.40 -6.84
CA GLU A 124 -13.54 -20.70 -6.55
C GLU A 124 -12.60 -19.52 -6.80
N GLY A 125 -13.02 -18.55 -7.64
CA GLY A 125 -12.21 -17.38 -8.02
C GLY A 125 -11.79 -16.45 -6.87
N GLY A 126 -12.35 -16.61 -5.69
CA GLY A 126 -12.05 -15.80 -4.51
C GLY A 126 -12.86 -14.50 -4.41
N PHE A 127 -12.58 -13.71 -3.37
CA PHE A 127 -13.34 -12.50 -3.04
C PHE A 127 -13.26 -11.45 -4.17
N LEU A 128 -14.42 -10.96 -4.62
CA LEU A 128 -14.61 -10.03 -5.76
C LEU A 128 -14.29 -10.58 -7.17
N ALA A 129 -13.94 -11.86 -7.30
CA ALA A 129 -13.70 -12.49 -8.60
C ALA A 129 -14.82 -13.47 -9.02
N HIS A 130 -15.89 -13.53 -8.22
CA HIS A 130 -17.01 -14.46 -8.38
C HIS A 130 -17.96 -14.13 -9.53
N HIS A 131 -17.84 -12.93 -10.13
CA HIS A 131 -18.75 -12.43 -11.16
C HIS A 131 -18.07 -12.33 -12.53
N ASN A 132 -18.87 -12.23 -13.59
CA ASN A 132 -18.40 -12.01 -14.97
C ASN A 132 -18.69 -10.59 -15.50
N ASN A 133 -18.88 -9.59 -14.63
CA ASN A 133 -19.03 -8.21 -15.07
C ASN A 133 -17.69 -7.64 -15.58
N ALA A 134 -17.56 -7.48 -16.90
CA ALA A 134 -16.35 -6.99 -17.56
C ALA A 134 -15.92 -5.59 -17.07
N ASN A 135 -16.88 -4.69 -16.87
CA ASN A 135 -16.61 -3.31 -16.49
C ASN A 135 -16.03 -3.19 -15.07
N ILE A 136 -16.41 -4.08 -14.14
CA ILE A 136 -15.80 -4.09 -12.81
C ILE A 136 -14.29 -4.36 -12.93
N TYR A 137 -13.90 -5.43 -13.63
CA TYR A 137 -12.49 -5.75 -13.86
C TYR A 137 -11.75 -4.64 -14.61
N TYR A 138 -12.40 -4.07 -15.64
CA TYR A 138 -11.83 -3.00 -16.45
C TYR A 138 -11.51 -1.74 -15.63
N TYR A 139 -12.48 -1.23 -14.86
CA TYR A 139 -12.26 -0.04 -14.04
C TYR A 139 -11.40 -0.32 -12.80
N SER A 140 -11.39 -1.54 -12.27
CA SER A 140 -10.41 -1.97 -11.27
C SER A 140 -8.98 -1.88 -11.82
N ALA A 141 -8.77 -2.30 -13.08
CA ALA A 141 -7.48 -2.20 -13.75
C ALA A 141 -7.06 -0.73 -13.93
N ILE A 142 -7.93 0.12 -14.50
CA ILE A 142 -7.66 1.55 -14.71
C ILE A 142 -7.26 2.24 -13.39
N ARG A 143 -8.08 2.06 -12.34
CA ARG A 143 -7.83 2.63 -11.01
C ARG A 143 -6.46 2.23 -10.46
N LYS A 144 -6.09 0.96 -10.63
CA LYS A 144 -4.81 0.43 -10.13
C LYS A 144 -3.61 0.97 -10.92
N VAL A 145 -3.75 1.17 -12.23
CA VAL A 145 -2.73 1.87 -13.03
C VAL A 145 -2.52 3.31 -12.57
N TYR A 146 -3.60 4.05 -12.30
CA TYR A 146 -3.48 5.44 -11.82
C TYR A 146 -3.01 5.55 -10.37
N GLU A 147 -3.27 4.55 -9.52
CA GLU A 147 -2.64 4.44 -8.21
C GLU A 147 -1.13 4.14 -8.33
N GLY A 148 -0.71 3.51 -9.43
CA GLY A 148 0.69 3.21 -9.72
C GLY A 148 1.25 2.03 -8.93
N THR A 149 0.39 1.20 -8.34
CA THR A 149 0.75 0.13 -7.42
C THR A 149 1.29 -1.10 -8.15
N ASP A 150 0.52 -1.66 -9.09
CA ASP A 150 0.90 -2.89 -9.79
C ASP A 150 0.32 -2.96 -11.22
N TYR A 151 1.20 -2.79 -12.22
CA TYR A 151 0.84 -2.83 -13.63
C TYR A 151 0.68 -4.27 -14.16
N VAL A 152 1.33 -5.24 -13.54
CA VAL A 152 1.24 -6.65 -13.94
C VAL A 152 -0.16 -7.15 -13.65
N GLU A 153 -0.65 -6.95 -12.43
CA GLU A 153 -2.01 -7.34 -12.05
C GLU A 153 -3.05 -6.53 -12.82
N SER A 154 -2.81 -5.23 -13.04
CA SER A 154 -3.69 -4.40 -13.87
C SER A 154 -3.85 -4.97 -15.29
N LYS A 155 -2.77 -5.46 -15.91
CA LYS A 155 -2.83 -6.08 -17.23
C LYS A 155 -3.60 -7.40 -17.22
N LEU A 156 -3.49 -8.20 -16.16
CA LEU A 156 -4.30 -9.41 -15.98
C LEU A 156 -5.80 -9.07 -15.90
N LEU A 157 -6.16 -8.02 -15.16
CA LEU A 157 -7.54 -7.55 -15.04
C LEU A 157 -8.09 -7.03 -16.38
N PHE A 158 -7.31 -6.24 -17.14
CA PHE A 158 -7.69 -5.84 -18.50
C PHE A 158 -7.93 -7.04 -19.40
N ASN A 159 -7.01 -8.01 -19.42
CA ASN A 159 -7.17 -9.21 -20.23
C ASN A 159 -8.43 -9.99 -19.86
N LYS A 160 -8.75 -10.10 -18.55
CA LYS A 160 -9.99 -10.72 -18.08
C LYS A 160 -11.22 -9.94 -18.56
N ALA A 161 -11.21 -8.62 -18.44
CA ALA A 161 -12.30 -7.76 -18.89
C ALA A 161 -12.55 -7.88 -20.40
N ILE A 162 -11.50 -7.80 -21.22
CA ILE A 162 -11.57 -7.89 -22.68
C ILE A 162 -12.04 -9.28 -23.15
N LYS A 163 -11.67 -10.33 -22.41
CA LYS A 163 -12.18 -11.68 -22.66
C LYS A 163 -13.70 -11.77 -22.44
N LEU A 164 -14.24 -11.02 -21.47
CA LEU A 164 -15.66 -10.98 -21.14
C LEU A 164 -16.45 -10.02 -22.06
N ASP A 165 -15.83 -8.93 -22.51
CA ASP A 165 -16.39 -7.98 -23.48
C ASP A 165 -15.31 -7.51 -24.46
N GLN A 166 -15.37 -8.03 -25.69
CA GLN A 166 -14.38 -7.78 -26.74
C GLN A 166 -14.41 -6.34 -27.29
N ASN A 167 -15.40 -5.53 -26.93
CA ASN A 167 -15.45 -4.12 -27.33
C ASN A 167 -14.56 -3.24 -26.47
N LEU A 168 -14.16 -3.71 -25.28
CA LEU A 168 -13.25 -3.00 -24.40
C LEU A 168 -11.83 -2.98 -25.00
N LYS A 169 -11.17 -1.83 -24.87
CA LYS A 169 -9.78 -1.64 -25.28
C LYS A 169 -9.03 -0.94 -24.17
N ILE A 170 -7.77 -1.30 -23.98
CA ILE A 170 -6.91 -0.58 -23.02
C ILE A 170 -6.71 0.85 -23.56
N PRO A 171 -6.88 1.90 -22.74
CA PRO A 171 -6.62 3.26 -23.17
C PRO A 171 -5.16 3.46 -23.61
N ASP A 172 -4.92 4.22 -24.69
CA ASP A 172 -3.58 4.43 -25.27
C ASP A 172 -2.57 4.99 -24.25
N ASP A 173 -3.00 5.88 -23.35
CA ASP A 173 -2.14 6.43 -22.29
C ASP A 173 -1.69 5.36 -21.29
N ILE A 174 -2.53 4.36 -21.04
CA ILE A 174 -2.23 3.21 -20.19
C ILE A 174 -1.35 2.20 -20.92
N GLU A 175 -1.61 1.93 -22.20
CA GLU A 175 -0.73 1.08 -23.01
C GLU A 175 0.69 1.63 -23.03
N HIS A 176 0.83 2.94 -23.26
CA HIS A 176 2.14 3.61 -23.22
C HIS A 176 2.83 3.45 -21.86
N LYS A 177 2.11 3.58 -20.74
CA LYS A 177 2.66 3.33 -19.39
C LYS A 177 3.17 1.91 -19.22
N PHE A 178 2.45 0.91 -19.75
CA PHE A 178 2.90 -0.47 -19.70
C PHE A 178 4.16 -0.70 -20.54
N GLU A 179 4.25 -0.10 -21.71
CA GLU A 179 5.44 -0.17 -22.56
C GLU A 179 6.65 0.49 -21.88
N GLU A 180 6.47 1.69 -21.32
CA GLU A 180 7.53 2.38 -20.56
C GLU A 180 8.00 1.54 -19.36
N PHE A 181 7.06 0.97 -18.61
CA PHE A 181 7.35 0.09 -17.49
C PHE A 181 8.19 -1.12 -17.91
N VAL A 182 7.75 -1.87 -18.93
CA VAL A 182 8.48 -3.04 -19.42
C VAL A 182 9.85 -2.65 -19.95
N ALA A 183 9.95 -1.57 -20.74
CA ALA A 183 11.21 -1.10 -21.28
C ALA A 183 12.21 -0.72 -20.18
N ASN A 184 11.76 0.00 -19.14
CA ASN A 184 12.60 0.38 -18.02
C ASN A 184 13.06 -0.83 -17.19
N ARG A 185 12.18 -1.82 -16.95
CA ARG A 185 12.56 -3.09 -16.28
C ARG A 185 13.54 -3.93 -17.10
N ASN A 186 13.60 -3.71 -18.42
CA ASN A 186 14.60 -4.29 -19.33
C ASN A 186 15.86 -3.43 -19.49
N GLY A 187 16.01 -2.35 -18.71
CA GLY A 187 17.22 -1.52 -18.69
C GLY A 187 17.21 -0.31 -19.63
N LYS A 188 16.10 -0.03 -20.33
CA LYS A 188 15.97 1.22 -21.09
C LYS A 188 16.03 2.41 -20.14
N ASP A 189 16.90 3.36 -20.46
CA ASP A 189 17.19 4.56 -19.65
C ASP A 189 17.73 4.27 -18.24
N VAL A 190 18.32 3.09 -18.03
CA VAL A 190 18.95 2.69 -16.75
C VAL A 190 20.48 2.72 -16.87
N GLU A 191 21.16 3.44 -15.97
CA GLU A 191 22.63 3.37 -15.85
C GLU A 191 23.04 2.02 -15.22
N LEU A 192 23.59 1.12 -16.02
CA LEU A 192 24.00 -0.23 -15.58
C LEU A 192 25.46 -0.22 -15.09
N ILE A 193 25.67 0.04 -13.79
CA ILE A 193 26.99 -0.14 -13.14
C ILE A 193 27.30 -1.63 -13.00
N VAL A 194 26.28 -2.40 -12.64
CA VAL A 194 26.26 -3.86 -12.72
C VAL A 194 25.05 -4.30 -13.55
N PRO A 195 25.07 -5.49 -14.18
CA PRO A 195 23.91 -6.04 -14.87
C PRO A 195 22.66 -6.03 -13.97
N LEU A 196 21.48 -5.87 -14.57
CA LEU A 196 20.24 -6.03 -13.83
C LEU A 196 20.15 -7.48 -13.34
N ASP A 197 19.82 -7.64 -12.07
CA ASP A 197 19.41 -8.92 -11.55
C ASP A 197 17.95 -9.16 -11.94
N SER A 198 17.70 -10.22 -12.72
CA SER A 198 16.35 -10.61 -13.15
C SER A 198 15.53 -11.28 -12.04
N SER A 199 16.05 -11.35 -10.81
CA SER A 199 15.39 -11.89 -9.63
C SER A 199 14.25 -10.99 -9.09
N ASN A 200 13.72 -11.35 -7.93
CA ASN A 200 12.63 -10.70 -7.20
C ASN A 200 12.76 -9.15 -7.13
N LEU A 201 13.98 -8.61 -7.17
CA LEU A 201 14.22 -7.17 -7.10
C LEU A 201 13.53 -6.34 -8.18
N LEU A 202 13.37 -6.87 -9.40
CA LEU A 202 12.63 -6.16 -10.45
C LEU A 202 11.14 -6.01 -10.14
N THR A 203 10.59 -6.97 -9.40
CA THR A 203 9.19 -6.96 -8.95
C THR A 203 8.99 -6.18 -7.65
N THR A 204 10.07 -5.97 -6.87
CA THR A 204 10.01 -5.19 -5.63
C THR A 204 9.82 -3.69 -5.89
N VAL A 205 10.31 -3.17 -7.01
CA VAL A 205 10.16 -1.74 -7.36
C VAL A 205 8.72 -1.46 -7.81
N PRO A 206 8.00 -0.48 -7.20
CA PRO A 206 6.64 -0.13 -7.60
C PRO A 206 6.52 0.09 -9.11
N SER A 207 5.42 -0.38 -9.72
CA SER A 207 5.29 -0.39 -11.18
C SER A 207 5.34 1.00 -11.81
N SER A 208 4.84 2.01 -11.10
CA SER A 208 4.92 3.41 -11.54
C SER A 208 6.29 4.05 -11.37
N ASP A 209 7.20 3.43 -10.62
CA ASP A 209 8.53 3.99 -10.36
C ASP A 209 9.54 3.62 -11.46
N LYS A 210 10.41 4.56 -11.78
CA LYS A 210 11.45 4.40 -12.81
C LYS A 210 12.78 4.03 -12.15
N ILE A 211 13.35 2.90 -12.56
CA ILE A 211 14.72 2.52 -12.22
C ILE A 211 15.64 3.47 -12.99
N LEU A 212 16.59 4.08 -12.29
CA LEU A 212 17.54 5.03 -12.86
C LEU A 212 18.95 4.43 -12.93
N CYS A 213 19.30 3.57 -11.96
CA CYS A 213 20.62 2.96 -11.91
C CYS A 213 20.59 1.59 -11.22
N SER A 214 21.37 0.66 -11.77
CA SER A 214 21.65 -0.66 -11.21
C SER A 214 23.08 -0.69 -10.68
N ALA A 215 23.26 -0.88 -9.37
CA ALA A 215 24.55 -0.85 -8.68
C ALA A 215 24.71 -2.02 -7.70
N SER A 216 25.92 -2.22 -7.17
CA SER A 216 26.14 -3.11 -6.04
C SER A 216 26.53 -2.31 -4.80
N ALA A 217 26.25 -2.86 -3.61
CA ALA A 217 26.60 -2.23 -2.35
C ALA A 217 27.06 -3.29 -1.32
N LYS A 218 27.96 -2.87 -0.44
CA LYS A 218 28.21 -3.57 0.82
C LYS A 218 27.28 -3.01 1.87
N ALA A 219 26.41 -3.85 2.40
CA ALA A 219 25.47 -3.52 3.45
C ALA A 219 26.01 -3.97 4.80
N GLN A 220 25.76 -3.15 5.82
CA GLN A 220 26.06 -3.46 7.21
C GLN A 220 24.86 -3.08 8.09
N SER A 221 24.51 -3.96 9.01
CA SER A 221 23.60 -3.65 10.12
C SER A 221 24.27 -4.01 11.44
N SER A 222 23.89 -3.30 12.49
CA SER A 222 24.39 -3.54 13.84
C SER A 222 23.25 -3.66 14.83
N TYR A 223 23.36 -4.61 15.74
CA TYR A 223 22.42 -4.78 16.84
C TYR A 223 23.19 -4.95 18.16
N SER A 224 22.68 -4.28 19.19
CA SER A 224 23.17 -4.37 20.56
C SER A 224 22.03 -4.89 21.43
N ARG A 225 22.25 -6.03 22.09
CA ARG A 225 21.25 -6.60 22.99
C ARG A 225 21.12 -5.71 24.23
N ALA A 226 19.90 -5.45 24.68
CA ALA A 226 19.65 -4.69 25.90
C ALA A 226 20.44 -5.28 27.09
N GLY A 227 21.26 -4.44 27.74
CA GLY A 227 22.14 -4.85 28.86
C GLY A 227 23.47 -5.48 28.47
N SER A 228 23.86 -5.46 27.18
CA SER A 228 25.18 -5.94 26.72
C SER A 228 26.00 -4.83 26.07
N ASP A 229 27.28 -4.75 26.42
CA ASP A 229 28.26 -3.88 25.76
C ASP A 229 28.75 -4.42 24.41
N LYS A 230 28.34 -5.65 24.04
CA LYS A 230 28.72 -6.28 22.78
C LYS A 230 27.78 -5.83 21.66
N THR A 231 28.35 -5.24 20.62
CA THR A 231 27.65 -4.92 19.36
C THR A 231 27.99 -5.98 18.32
N THR A 232 26.95 -6.60 17.76
CA THR A 232 27.13 -7.56 16.66
C THR A 232 26.96 -6.83 15.34
N PHE A 233 27.89 -7.04 14.40
CA PHE A 233 27.84 -6.48 13.06
C PHE A 233 27.55 -7.58 12.06
N ILE A 234 26.57 -7.32 11.20
CA ILE A 234 26.14 -8.24 10.14
C ILE A 234 26.42 -7.53 8.83
N ASN A 235 27.19 -8.17 7.95
CA ASN A 235 27.59 -7.61 6.67
C ASN A 235 27.16 -8.53 5.54
N TRP A 236 26.71 -7.97 4.43
CA TRP A 236 26.37 -8.72 3.22
C TRP A 236 26.60 -7.86 1.97
N ASP A 237 26.81 -8.51 0.83
CA ASP A 237 26.79 -7.85 -0.46
C ASP A 237 25.35 -7.85 -0.99
N THR A 238 24.93 -6.75 -1.60
CA THR A 238 23.56 -6.61 -2.13
C THR A 238 23.56 -5.89 -3.48
N HIS A 239 22.61 -6.29 -4.34
CA HIS A 239 22.25 -5.54 -5.53
C HIS A 239 21.33 -4.39 -5.14
N LEU A 240 21.58 -3.22 -5.70
CA LEU A 240 20.90 -1.98 -5.37
C LEU A 240 20.33 -1.36 -6.64
N LEU A 241 19.01 -1.23 -6.68
CA LEU A 241 18.31 -0.45 -7.68
C LEU A 241 18.03 0.93 -7.11
N LEU A 242 18.62 1.97 -7.71
CA LEU A 242 18.32 3.36 -7.41
C LEU A 242 17.21 3.81 -8.35
N THR A 243 16.14 4.36 -7.78
CA THR A 243 14.92 4.69 -8.52
C THR A 243 14.55 6.15 -8.32
N LEU A 244 13.53 6.63 -9.03
CA LEU A 244 13.08 8.01 -8.90
C LEU A 244 12.50 8.29 -7.51
N ASN A 245 11.88 7.31 -6.84
CA ASN A 245 11.21 7.50 -5.55
C ASN A 245 11.85 6.77 -4.35
N GLY A 246 12.82 5.87 -4.58
CA GLY A 246 13.54 5.21 -3.50
C GLY A 246 14.69 4.32 -3.94
N ILE A 247 14.96 3.29 -3.15
CA ILE A 247 15.91 2.22 -3.48
C ILE A 247 15.24 0.86 -3.31
N ALA A 248 15.59 -0.12 -4.13
CA ALA A 248 15.29 -1.53 -3.86
C ALA A 248 16.56 -2.33 -3.63
N LEU A 249 16.53 -3.25 -2.66
CA LEU A 249 17.67 -4.08 -2.30
C LEU A 249 17.27 -5.40 -1.62
N ASN A 250 18.19 -6.35 -1.64
CA ASN A 250 18.11 -7.54 -0.82
C ASN A 250 18.67 -7.26 0.59
N VAL A 251 17.99 -7.77 1.61
CA VAL A 251 18.40 -7.67 3.01
C VAL A 251 18.64 -9.04 3.62
N SER A 252 19.43 -9.07 4.70
CA SER A 252 19.69 -10.29 5.47
C SER A 252 18.48 -10.68 6.31
N GLY A 253 18.27 -11.99 6.53
CA GLY A 253 17.22 -12.52 7.42
C GLY A 253 17.32 -12.06 8.88
N TYR A 254 18.47 -11.50 9.28
CA TYR A 254 18.65 -10.85 10.58
C TYR A 254 18.04 -9.44 10.67
N VAL A 255 17.71 -8.84 9.54
CA VAL A 255 17.19 -7.47 9.44
C VAL A 255 15.69 -7.47 9.19
N SER A 256 15.19 -8.47 8.46
CA SER A 256 13.79 -8.65 8.13
C SER A 256 13.51 -10.11 7.79
N ASN A 257 12.25 -10.56 7.99
CA ASN A 257 11.78 -11.85 7.51
C ASN A 257 11.55 -11.87 5.99
N ILE A 258 11.48 -10.70 5.35
CA ILE A 258 11.35 -10.53 3.90
C ILE A 258 12.74 -10.27 3.33
N SER A 259 13.07 -10.94 2.23
CA SER A 259 14.41 -10.89 1.65
C SER A 259 14.68 -9.66 0.77
N THR A 260 13.63 -8.98 0.28
CA THR A 260 13.70 -7.84 -0.65
C THR A 260 12.84 -6.68 -0.15
N HIS A 261 13.36 -5.46 -0.17
CA HIS A 261 12.61 -4.26 0.23
C HIS A 261 12.74 -3.14 -0.79
N PHE A 262 11.65 -2.37 -0.95
CA PHE A 262 11.68 -1.05 -1.57
C PHE A 262 11.54 0.02 -0.49
N ILE A 263 12.51 0.93 -0.45
CA ILE A 263 12.66 1.92 0.61
C ILE A 263 12.59 3.31 -0.01
N PRO A 264 11.53 4.08 0.27
CA PRO A 264 11.39 5.44 -0.25
C PRO A 264 12.52 6.36 0.21
N TRP A 265 12.87 7.34 -0.63
CA TRP A 265 13.93 8.32 -0.35
C TRP A 265 13.75 9.06 0.98
N VAL A 266 12.51 9.27 1.42
CA VAL A 266 12.19 9.93 2.70
C VAL A 266 12.63 9.15 3.94
N LEU A 267 12.83 7.84 3.85
CA LEU A 267 13.28 6.97 4.93
C LEU A 267 14.80 6.79 4.94
N ILE A 268 15.48 7.42 3.98
CA ILE A 268 16.91 7.35 3.78
C ILE A 268 17.55 8.64 4.32
N ARG A 269 18.64 8.49 5.07
CA ARG A 269 19.56 9.58 5.36
C ARG A 269 20.83 9.40 4.57
N TRP A 270 21.38 10.52 4.15
CA TRP A 270 22.67 10.55 3.50
C TRP A 270 23.73 11.11 4.44
N GLY A 271 24.88 10.43 4.50
CA GLY A 271 26.04 10.86 5.26
C GLY A 271 27.30 10.90 4.40
N LYS A 272 28.09 11.97 4.54
CA LYS A 272 29.49 12.01 4.10
C LYS A 272 30.42 11.70 5.29
N PRO A 273 30.73 10.44 5.60
CA PRO A 273 31.80 10.16 6.55
C PRO A 273 33.16 10.67 6.01
N ARG A 274 34.13 10.85 6.90
CA ARG A 274 35.51 11.27 6.55
C ARG A 274 36.19 10.34 5.53
N SER A 275 35.67 9.12 5.32
CA SER A 275 36.21 8.10 4.42
C SER A 275 35.14 7.40 3.56
N GLY A 276 34.22 8.13 2.92
CA GLY A 276 33.32 7.52 1.91
C GLY A 276 31.97 8.23 1.73
N ARG A 277 31.05 7.59 1.02
CA ARG A 277 29.62 7.95 0.95
C ARG A 277 28.80 6.75 1.40
N SER A 278 28.01 6.94 2.44
CA SER A 278 27.11 5.90 2.96
C SER A 278 25.67 6.38 2.91
N ILE A 279 24.80 5.45 2.52
CA ILE A 279 23.35 5.61 2.57
C ILE A 279 22.89 4.92 3.85
N TRP A 280 22.19 5.64 4.70
CA TRP A 280 21.69 5.12 5.97
C TRP A 280 20.17 4.96 5.90
N VAL A 281 19.72 3.72 5.92
CA VAL A 281 18.32 3.33 5.98
C VAL A 281 17.90 3.26 7.44
N ARG A 282 16.83 3.95 7.80
CA ARG A 282 16.28 3.94 9.17
C ARG A 282 15.45 2.67 9.42
N ASP A 283 15.37 2.28 10.69
CA ASP A 283 14.59 1.17 11.27
C ASP A 283 13.06 1.40 11.27
N ILE A 284 12.54 2.15 10.29
CA ILE A 284 11.13 2.53 10.16
C ILE A 284 10.62 2.21 8.73
N ALA A 285 11.50 1.71 7.86
CA ALA A 285 11.12 1.28 6.51
C ALA A 285 10.65 -0.17 6.55
N ASP A 286 9.37 -0.41 6.25
CA ASP A 286 8.92 -1.69 5.68
C ASP A 286 9.44 -2.94 6.43
N ASP A 287 9.01 -3.16 7.68
CA ASP A 287 9.42 -4.31 8.52
C ASP A 287 10.93 -4.48 8.82
N ILE A 288 11.76 -3.47 8.54
CA ILE A 288 13.19 -3.48 8.90
C ILE A 288 13.38 -3.26 10.41
N TRP A 289 13.99 -4.24 11.10
CA TRP A 289 14.23 -4.18 12.54
C TRP A 289 15.43 -3.31 12.95
N HIS A 290 16.39 -3.14 12.05
CA HIS A 290 17.67 -2.48 12.35
C HIS A 290 18.11 -1.59 11.22
N SER A 291 18.75 -0.45 11.55
CA SER A 291 19.27 0.44 10.52
C SER A 291 20.30 -0.25 9.63
N ILE A 292 20.32 0.11 8.34
CA ILE A 292 21.26 -0.44 7.36
C ILE A 292 22.16 0.68 6.86
N ILE A 293 23.47 0.45 6.89
CA ILE A 293 24.46 1.30 6.24
C ILE A 293 24.85 0.64 4.92
N LEU A 294 24.56 1.31 3.81
CA LEU A 294 24.94 0.86 2.48
C LEU A 294 26.15 1.66 2.00
N THR A 295 27.22 0.94 1.67
CA THR A 295 28.39 1.48 0.97
C THR A 295 28.35 1.00 -0.46
N ILE A 296 27.91 1.88 -1.35
CA ILE A 296 27.82 1.57 -2.78
C ILE A 296 29.22 1.29 -3.34
N ILE A 297 29.33 0.17 -4.05
CA ILE A 297 30.53 -0.27 -4.74
C ILE A 297 30.52 0.34 -6.15
N PRO A 298 31.52 1.16 -6.50
CA PRO A 298 31.57 1.82 -7.79
C PRO A 298 32.24 0.95 -8.84
N LYS A 299 32.02 1.32 -10.11
CA LYS A 299 32.52 0.60 -11.28
C LYS A 299 34.03 0.37 -11.22
N LYS A 300 34.45 -0.86 -11.52
CA LYS A 300 35.87 -1.26 -11.58
C LYS A 300 36.58 -0.38 -12.64
N GLY A 301 37.69 0.24 -12.28
CA GLY A 301 38.48 1.12 -13.17
C GLY A 301 38.20 2.63 -13.06
N VAL A 302 37.28 3.08 -12.22
CA VAL A 302 37.02 4.52 -12.02
C VAL A 302 38.02 5.13 -11.02
N LYS A 303 38.63 6.27 -11.38
CA LYS A 303 39.56 7.03 -10.51
C LYS A 303 38.90 7.40 -9.18
N LYS A 304 39.66 7.35 -8.07
CA LYS A 304 39.17 7.56 -6.69
C LYS A 304 38.35 8.86 -6.47
N ASN A 305 38.66 9.94 -7.20
CA ASN A 305 37.95 11.22 -7.10
C ASN A 305 36.60 11.23 -7.85
N ILE A 306 36.50 10.47 -8.95
CA ILE A 306 35.29 10.31 -9.78
C ILE A 306 34.40 9.18 -9.23
N LYS A 307 35.01 8.28 -8.44
CA LYS A 307 34.45 7.05 -7.88
C LYS A 307 33.06 7.21 -7.26
N TYR A 308 32.76 8.38 -6.71
CA TYR A 308 31.53 8.61 -5.99
C TYR A 308 30.56 9.57 -6.70
N GLU A 309 30.97 10.27 -7.77
CA GLU A 309 30.16 11.32 -8.44
C GLU A 309 28.76 10.81 -8.81
N PHE A 310 28.66 9.54 -9.21
CA PHE A 310 27.39 8.89 -9.48
C PHE A 310 26.44 8.89 -8.28
N ILE A 311 26.94 8.68 -7.06
CA ILE A 311 26.13 8.69 -5.83
C ILE A 311 25.67 10.12 -5.51
N ASP A 312 26.53 11.12 -5.74
CA ASP A 312 26.18 12.52 -5.48
C ASP A 312 25.05 13.00 -6.40
N ARG A 313 24.93 12.45 -7.62
CA ARG A 313 23.84 12.78 -8.56
C ARG A 313 22.45 12.44 -8.03
N PHE A 314 22.32 11.49 -7.10
CA PHE A 314 21.03 11.11 -6.50
C PHE A 314 20.65 11.95 -5.28
N LYS A 315 21.60 12.67 -4.68
CA LYS A 315 21.31 13.52 -3.52
C LYS A 315 20.26 14.59 -3.84
N PRO A 316 20.34 15.35 -4.95
CA PRO A 316 19.29 16.31 -5.29
C PRO A 316 17.91 15.66 -5.48
N ILE A 317 17.85 14.45 -6.07
CA ILE A 317 16.59 13.70 -6.24
C ILE A 317 15.99 13.38 -4.87
N MET A 318 16.81 12.85 -3.95
CA MET A 318 16.37 12.55 -2.58
C MET A 318 15.87 13.80 -1.84
N GLU A 319 16.63 14.91 -1.92
CA GLU A 319 16.24 16.19 -1.31
C GLU A 319 14.92 16.70 -1.89
N GLN A 320 14.74 16.61 -3.20
CA GLN A 320 13.50 16.99 -3.88
C GLN A 320 12.29 16.14 -3.42
N ARG A 321 12.45 14.81 -3.31
CA ARG A 321 11.35 13.93 -2.85
C ARG A 321 10.97 14.18 -1.39
N ILE A 322 11.92 14.60 -0.55
CA ILE A 322 11.64 15.02 0.82
C ILE A 322 10.80 16.30 0.82
N ILE A 323 11.15 17.29 -0.02
CA ILE A 323 10.40 18.55 -0.15
C ILE A 323 8.96 18.28 -0.59
N GLU A 324 8.77 17.49 -1.65
CA GLU A 324 7.43 17.15 -2.15
C GLU A 324 6.57 16.43 -1.10
N MET A 325 7.17 15.53 -0.31
CA MET A 325 6.49 14.88 0.82
C MET A 325 6.09 15.90 1.89
N GLU A 326 6.96 16.86 2.20
CA GLU A 326 6.64 17.93 3.16
C GLU A 326 5.46 18.78 2.69
N GLU A 327 5.44 19.17 1.43
CA GLU A 327 4.36 19.95 0.82
C GLU A 327 3.02 19.19 0.90
N LYS A 328 2.99 17.91 0.52
CA LYS A 328 1.79 17.06 0.63
C LYS A 328 1.29 16.94 2.06
N VAL A 329 2.21 16.68 3.00
CA VAL A 329 1.87 16.60 4.43
C VAL A 329 1.34 17.93 4.95
N GLU A 330 1.94 19.04 4.50
CA GLU A 330 1.56 20.39 4.89
C GLU A 330 0.15 20.73 4.40
N GLU A 331 -0.13 20.55 3.11
CA GLU A 331 -1.44 20.75 2.49
C GLU A 331 -2.52 19.97 3.26
N LYS A 332 -2.27 18.68 3.49
CA LYS A 332 -3.20 17.80 4.22
C LYS A 332 -3.41 18.24 5.67
N LEU A 333 -2.35 18.66 6.37
CA LEU A 333 -2.50 19.15 7.74
C LEU A 333 -3.22 20.50 7.81
N ARG A 334 -3.12 21.32 6.77
CA ARG A 334 -3.83 22.61 6.67
C ARG A 334 -5.32 22.42 6.42
N SER A 335 -5.72 21.43 5.63
CA SER A 335 -7.14 21.13 5.36
C SER A 335 -7.88 20.57 6.59
N LEU A 336 -7.16 20.06 7.60
CA LEU A 336 -7.76 19.56 8.83
C LEU A 336 -8.10 20.70 9.81
N THR A 337 -9.31 20.62 10.36
CA THR A 337 -9.79 21.50 11.45
C THR A 337 -8.86 21.41 12.66
N THR A 338 -8.50 20.19 13.06
CA THR A 338 -7.56 19.92 14.17
C THR A 338 -6.37 19.12 13.69
N ILE A 339 -5.16 19.53 14.09
CA ILE A 339 -3.92 18.83 13.70
C ILE A 339 -3.74 17.59 14.59
N PRO A 340 -3.80 16.37 14.04
CA PRO A 340 -3.74 15.14 14.82
C PRO A 340 -2.39 14.93 15.54
N THR A 341 -2.33 13.95 16.44
CA THR A 341 -1.04 13.41 16.91
C THR A 341 -0.40 12.59 15.80
N TYR A 342 0.93 12.39 15.85
CA TYR A 342 1.61 11.54 14.86
C TYR A 342 0.99 10.13 14.82
N PHE A 343 0.68 9.55 15.98
CA PHE A 343 0.02 8.24 16.06
C PHE A 343 -1.37 8.17 15.42
N LYS A 344 -2.07 9.31 15.33
CA LYS A 344 -3.37 9.40 14.62
C LYS A 344 -3.21 9.79 13.14
N TYR A 345 -2.01 10.19 12.74
CA TYR A 345 -1.65 10.54 11.37
C TYR A 345 -0.94 9.33 10.75
N ILE A 346 -1.70 8.28 10.44
CA ILE A 346 -1.18 7.06 9.80
C ILE A 346 -1.38 7.21 8.29
N TYR A 347 -0.49 7.98 7.65
CA TYR A 347 -0.52 8.18 6.20
C TYR A 347 0.90 8.09 5.61
N ASP A 348 1.01 7.44 4.46
CA ASP A 348 2.13 7.47 3.51
C ASP A 348 3.53 7.20 4.11
N ASN A 349 3.60 6.44 5.20
CA ASN A 349 4.84 6.14 5.93
C ASN A 349 5.68 7.39 6.23
N VAL A 350 5.01 8.51 6.52
CA VAL A 350 5.65 9.81 6.74
C VAL A 350 6.58 9.74 7.96
N PRO A 351 7.87 10.10 7.83
CA PRO A 351 8.80 10.07 8.96
C PRO A 351 8.35 10.98 10.11
N LYS A 352 8.44 10.50 11.35
CA LYS A 352 8.05 11.24 12.57
C LYS A 352 8.72 12.60 12.72
N ASP A 353 9.99 12.72 12.33
CA ASP A 353 10.73 13.98 12.33
C ASP A 353 10.20 14.97 11.29
N LEU A 354 9.89 14.51 10.08
CA LEU A 354 9.27 15.31 9.02
C LEU A 354 7.90 15.82 9.48
N TYR A 355 7.03 14.92 9.98
CA TYR A 355 5.73 15.29 10.52
C TYR A 355 5.82 16.35 11.63
N LYS A 356 6.74 16.15 12.60
CA LYS A 356 6.96 17.11 13.69
C LYS A 356 7.39 18.47 13.18
N ARG A 357 8.26 18.52 12.16
CA ARG A 357 8.75 19.75 11.53
C ARG A 357 7.62 20.52 10.86
N VAL A 358 6.84 19.88 9.99
CA VAL A 358 5.68 20.49 9.32
C VAL A 358 4.62 20.95 10.34
N LYS A 359 4.29 20.10 11.32
CA LYS A 359 3.36 20.45 12.41
C LYS A 359 3.82 21.68 13.20
N LYS A 360 5.12 21.82 13.46
CA LYS A 360 5.68 22.99 14.17
C LYS A 360 5.56 24.26 13.31
N LYS A 361 5.80 24.17 12.00
CA LYS A 361 5.63 25.27 11.04
C LYS A 361 4.20 25.80 11.04
N ILE A 362 3.20 24.93 10.79
CA ILE A 362 1.78 25.32 10.76
C ILE A 362 1.31 25.90 12.10
N LYS A 363 1.74 25.32 13.23
CA LYS A 363 1.37 25.83 14.57
C LYS A 363 1.94 27.21 14.87
N LYS A 364 3.11 27.56 14.31
CA LYS A 364 3.69 28.90 14.48
C LYS A 364 2.86 29.94 13.71
N GLU A 365 2.42 29.59 12.52
CA GLU A 365 1.59 30.45 11.67
C GLU A 365 0.17 30.65 12.22
N ARG A 366 -0.50 29.59 12.71
CA ARG A 366 -1.84 29.72 13.36
C ARG A 366 -1.83 30.55 14.66
N LYS A 367 -0.66 30.90 15.18
CA LYS A 367 -0.48 31.70 16.41
C LYS A 367 -0.07 33.15 16.11
N MET A 368 0.29 33.46 14.87
CA MET A 368 0.43 34.82 14.35
C MET A 368 -0.91 35.24 13.77
#